data_AF-A0A0S8ET25-F1
#
_entry.id   AF-A0A0S8ET25-F1
#
_cell.length_a   1.000
_cell.length_b   1.000
_cell.length_c   1.000
_cell.angle_alpha   90.00
_cell.angle_beta   90.00
_cell.angle_gamma   90.00
#
_symmetry.space_group_name_H-M   'P 1'
#
loop_
_entity.id
_entity.type
_entity.pdbx_description
1 polymer ?
#
loop_
_entity_poly.entity_id
_entity_poly.type
_entity_poly.pdbx_seq_one_letter_code
_entity_poly.pdbx_strand_id
1 'polypeptide(L)'
;PLIERNVIVNCGAAICLGNGHNPEGLYHVSGGIVRNNFVYHAGRWRAVELGYTRDLKFVHNTVYADSPEARAIDIYDRPDIPTGGLLLRNNLIRGQIRNRARGQAVLADNLTGECIRPEWFVDPPSGKLFLTKAAGEAIDRVQPLPEAPRDILGHRRPAGPLADFGAHERR
;
A
#
# COMPACT_ATOMS: atom_id res chain seq x y z
N PRO A 1 2.58 13.47 -6.50
CA PRO A 1 1.81 13.76 -5.26
C PRO A 1 2.55 13.26 -4.01
N LEU A 2 2.27 13.82 -2.83
CA LEU A 2 2.67 13.24 -1.54
C LEU A 2 1.39 12.87 -0.77
N ILE A 3 1.21 11.58 -0.48
CA ILE A 3 0.11 11.08 0.35
C ILE A 3 0.73 10.32 1.51
N GLU A 4 0.73 10.91 2.70
CA GLU A 4 1.39 10.28 3.84
C GLU A 4 0.63 10.37 5.16
N ARG A 5 0.80 9.34 5.99
CA ARG A 5 0.32 9.28 7.37
C ARG A 5 -1.19 9.50 7.53
N ASN A 6 -1.97 9.05 6.54
CA ASN A 6 -3.43 9.07 6.61
C ASN A 6 -3.97 7.76 7.18
N VAL A 7 -5.13 7.85 7.84
CA VAL A 7 -5.97 6.70 8.20
C VAL A 7 -7.27 6.82 7.43
N ILE A 8 -7.54 5.87 6.54
CA ILE A 8 -8.74 5.88 5.68
C ILE A 8 -9.52 4.60 5.96
N VAL A 9 -10.78 4.76 6.37
CA VAL A 9 -11.61 3.66 6.87
C VAL A 9 -12.82 3.46 5.99
N ASN A 10 -12.96 2.24 5.46
CA ASN A 10 -14.11 1.74 4.73
C ASN A 10 -14.60 2.64 3.57
N CYS A 11 -13.64 3.20 2.82
CA CYS A 11 -13.92 3.97 1.63
C CYS A 11 -13.98 3.05 0.39
N GLY A 12 -14.94 3.30 -0.50
CA GLY A 12 -15.15 2.54 -1.74
C GLY A 12 -13.98 2.64 -2.73
N ALA A 13 -13.08 3.60 -2.54
CA ALA A 13 -11.80 3.70 -3.23
C ALA A 13 -10.89 4.67 -2.44
N ALA A 14 -10.19 4.16 -1.42
CA ALA A 14 -9.49 4.96 -0.42
C ALA A 14 -8.37 5.84 -1.00
N ILE A 15 -7.56 5.29 -1.91
CA ILE A 15 -6.52 6.04 -2.61
C ILE A 15 -6.68 5.79 -4.11
N CYS A 16 -7.13 6.80 -4.84
CA CYS A 16 -7.29 6.75 -6.29
C CYS A 16 -6.28 7.65 -6.99
N LEU A 17 -5.28 7.05 -7.62
CA LEU A 17 -4.30 7.71 -8.45
C LEU A 17 -4.50 7.25 -9.89
N GLY A 18 -5.48 7.89 -10.52
CA GLY A 18 -6.00 7.56 -11.85
C GLY A 18 -7.38 6.89 -11.80
N ASN A 19 -8.04 6.84 -12.95
CA ASN A 19 -9.28 6.10 -13.20
C ASN A 19 -9.19 5.42 -14.59
N GLY A 20 -10.20 4.64 -15.01
CA GLY A 20 -10.17 3.92 -16.29
C GLY A 20 -10.40 4.77 -17.55
N HIS A 21 -10.99 5.96 -17.39
CA HIS A 21 -11.32 6.89 -18.47
C HIS A 21 -10.13 7.79 -18.79
N ASN A 22 -9.44 7.51 -19.89
CA ASN A 22 -8.24 8.24 -20.33
C ASN A 22 -8.27 8.50 -21.85
N PRO A 23 -9.26 9.24 -22.39
CA PRO A 23 -9.35 9.48 -23.83
C PRO A 23 -8.14 10.26 -24.37
N GLU A 24 -7.47 11.06 -23.54
CA GLU A 24 -6.32 11.88 -23.92
C GLU A 24 -5.02 11.08 -24.06
N GLY A 25 -4.95 9.86 -23.51
CA GLY A 25 -3.73 9.05 -23.54
C GLY A 25 -2.59 9.65 -22.76
N LEU A 26 -2.90 10.19 -21.57
CA LEU A 26 -1.94 10.84 -20.69
C LEU A 26 -1.74 10.06 -19.40
N TYR A 27 -0.55 10.18 -18.81
CA TYR A 27 -0.30 9.63 -17.49
C TYR A 27 -1.14 10.41 -16.49
N HIS A 28 -2.02 9.72 -15.76
CA HIS A 28 -2.85 10.38 -14.75
C HIS A 28 -2.03 10.87 -13.57
N VAL A 29 -0.94 10.17 -13.26
CA VAL A 29 0.02 10.56 -12.23
C VAL A 29 1.44 10.32 -12.75
N SER A 30 2.28 11.35 -12.68
CA SER A 30 3.72 11.24 -12.90
C SER A 30 4.47 11.67 -11.63
N GLY A 31 5.37 10.84 -11.15
CA GLY A 31 6.11 11.04 -9.92
C GLY A 31 5.28 10.86 -8.65
N GLY A 32 5.94 11.12 -7.52
CA GLY A 32 5.29 11.19 -6.21
C GLY A 32 5.48 9.95 -5.35
N ILE A 33 4.97 10.05 -4.12
CA ILE A 33 5.09 9.04 -3.09
C ILE A 33 3.82 8.95 -2.25
N VAL A 34 3.35 7.71 -2.07
CA VAL A 34 2.30 7.32 -1.15
C VAL A 34 2.97 6.48 -0.07
N ARG A 35 3.04 6.97 1.17
CA ARG A 35 3.77 6.28 2.23
C ARG A 35 3.11 6.33 3.60
N ASN A 36 3.31 5.29 4.40
CA ASN A 36 2.87 5.26 5.80
C ASN A 36 1.38 5.53 6.00
N ASN A 37 0.52 5.12 5.07
CA ASN A 37 -0.93 5.23 5.24
C ASN A 37 -1.51 3.91 5.78
N PHE A 38 -2.55 4.04 6.59
CA PHE A 38 -3.46 2.96 6.95
C PHE A 38 -4.71 3.04 6.09
N VAL A 39 -5.05 1.92 5.46
CA VAL A 39 -6.28 1.78 4.68
C VAL A 39 -7.02 0.54 5.17
N TYR A 40 -8.21 0.72 5.73
CA TYR A 40 -9.13 -0.37 6.03
C TYR A 40 -10.24 -0.43 4.98
N HIS A 41 -10.57 -1.63 4.51
CA HIS A 41 -11.55 -1.86 3.46
C HIS A 41 -12.44 -3.08 3.75
N ALA A 42 -13.74 -2.86 3.97
CA ALA A 42 -14.73 -3.94 4.13
C ALA A 42 -15.56 -4.18 2.85
N GLY A 43 -15.30 -3.40 1.78
CA GLY A 43 -16.11 -3.41 0.57
C GLY A 43 -15.78 -4.54 -0.41
N ARG A 44 -16.60 -4.63 -1.46
CA ARG A 44 -16.38 -5.53 -2.61
C ARG A 44 -15.59 -4.87 -3.76
N TRP A 45 -15.23 -3.59 -3.61
CA TRP A 45 -14.55 -2.82 -4.63
C TRP A 45 -13.04 -2.90 -4.47
N ARG A 46 -12.30 -1.87 -4.92
CA ARG A 46 -10.85 -1.76 -4.75
C ARG A 46 -10.51 -0.73 -3.69
N ALA A 47 -9.58 -1.03 -2.79
CA ALA A 47 -9.16 -0.06 -1.78
C ALA A 47 -8.20 0.99 -2.36
N VAL A 48 -7.28 0.56 -3.23
CA VAL A 48 -6.31 1.43 -3.91
C VAL A 48 -6.39 1.22 -5.42
N GLU A 49 -6.39 2.32 -6.16
CA GLU A 49 -6.40 2.37 -7.62
C GLU A 49 -5.15 3.08 -8.13
N LEU A 50 -4.34 2.38 -8.92
CA LEU A 50 -3.12 2.89 -9.54
C LEU A 50 -3.23 2.72 -11.06
N GLY A 51 -3.86 3.71 -11.71
CA GLY A 51 -4.17 3.68 -13.13
C GLY A 51 -3.33 4.67 -13.93
N TYR A 52 -2.67 4.20 -14.99
CA TYR A 52 -1.86 5.05 -15.88
C TYR A 52 -0.84 5.89 -15.11
N THR A 53 -0.10 5.25 -14.19
CA THR A 53 0.89 5.93 -13.34
C THR A 53 2.30 5.84 -13.93
N ARG A 54 3.13 6.85 -13.65
CA ARG A 54 4.56 6.81 -13.94
C ARG A 54 5.38 7.33 -12.76
N ASP A 55 6.52 6.70 -12.48
CA ASP A 55 7.50 7.11 -11.45
C ASP A 55 6.90 7.29 -10.03
N LEU A 56 5.87 6.52 -9.72
CA LEU A 56 5.15 6.60 -8.45
C LEU A 56 5.73 5.59 -7.45
N LYS A 57 5.98 6.05 -6.22
CA LYS A 57 6.37 5.18 -5.11
C LYS A 57 5.18 4.92 -4.19
N PHE A 58 4.87 3.67 -3.89
CA PHE A 58 3.87 3.25 -2.92
C PHE A 58 4.57 2.39 -1.87
N VAL A 59 4.98 2.99 -0.76
CA VAL A 59 5.94 2.36 0.17
C VAL A 59 5.50 2.40 1.63
N HIS A 60 5.76 1.33 2.39
CA HIS A 60 5.40 1.26 3.81
C HIS A 60 3.94 1.65 4.08
N ASN A 61 2.99 1.22 3.26
CA ASN A 61 1.56 1.38 3.56
C ASN A 61 1.00 0.08 4.14
N THR A 62 0.03 0.19 5.05
CA THR A 62 -0.77 -0.95 5.49
C THR A 62 -2.14 -0.87 4.84
N VAL A 63 -2.48 -1.86 4.01
CA VAL A 63 -3.80 -2.01 3.42
C VAL A 63 -4.42 -3.27 3.98
N TYR A 64 -5.52 -3.13 4.70
CA TYR A 64 -6.25 -4.24 5.29
C TYR A 64 -7.62 -4.35 4.64
N ALA A 65 -7.84 -5.41 3.86
CA ALA A 65 -9.18 -5.81 3.45
C ALA A 65 -9.73 -6.90 4.39
N ASP A 66 -11.04 -6.87 4.71
CA ASP A 66 -11.70 -7.89 5.54
C ASP A 66 -11.67 -9.28 4.90
N SER A 67 -11.91 -9.34 3.59
CA SER A 67 -11.74 -10.56 2.80
C SER A 67 -10.34 -10.53 2.18
N PRO A 68 -9.52 -11.59 2.36
CA PRO A 68 -8.20 -11.64 1.74
C PRO A 68 -8.26 -11.87 0.23
N GLU A 69 -9.42 -12.29 -0.28
CA GLU A 69 -9.71 -12.38 -1.72
C GLU A 69 -10.16 -11.04 -2.32
N ALA A 70 -10.43 -10.02 -1.49
CA ALA A 70 -10.81 -8.70 -1.96
C ALA A 70 -9.67 -8.05 -2.75
N ARG A 71 -10.04 -7.20 -3.70
CA ARG A 71 -9.08 -6.42 -4.50
C ARG A 71 -8.52 -5.28 -3.65
N ALA A 72 -7.44 -5.51 -2.90
CA ALA A 72 -6.82 -4.46 -2.11
C ALA A 72 -6.23 -3.36 -3.01
N ILE A 73 -5.46 -3.76 -4.03
CA ILE A 73 -4.82 -2.83 -4.96
C ILE A 73 -5.10 -3.27 -6.39
N ASP A 74 -5.55 -2.36 -7.25
CA ASP A 74 -5.73 -2.59 -8.69
C ASP A 74 -4.74 -1.69 -9.45
N ILE A 75 -3.87 -2.31 -10.23
CA ILE A 75 -2.89 -1.63 -11.09
C ILE A 75 -3.28 -1.90 -12.53
N TYR A 76 -3.44 -0.88 -13.36
CA TYR A 76 -3.84 -1.07 -14.75
C TYR A 76 -3.38 0.06 -15.67
N ASP A 77 -3.32 -0.27 -16.95
CA ASP A 77 -3.01 0.65 -18.03
C ASP A 77 -3.63 0.15 -19.35
N ARG A 78 -3.18 0.73 -20.47
CA ARG A 78 -3.46 0.27 -21.83
C ARG A 78 -2.16 0.25 -22.65
N PRO A 79 -2.07 -0.53 -23.73
CA PRO A 79 -0.81 -0.76 -24.46
C PRO A 79 -0.08 0.52 -24.92
N ASP A 80 -0.81 1.56 -25.33
CA ASP A 80 -0.28 2.81 -25.85
C ASP A 80 0.18 3.79 -24.76
N ILE A 81 -0.17 3.54 -23.50
CA ILE A 81 0.36 4.29 -22.35
C ILE A 81 0.63 3.35 -21.15
N PRO A 82 1.70 2.56 -21.23
CA PRO A 82 2.02 1.60 -20.19
C PRO A 82 2.47 2.29 -18.90
N THR A 83 2.02 1.77 -17.76
CA THR A 83 2.52 2.15 -16.43
C THR A 83 4.03 1.95 -16.37
N GLY A 84 4.80 2.88 -15.80
CA GLY A 84 6.27 2.78 -15.79
C GLY A 84 6.88 3.34 -14.53
N GLY A 85 7.93 2.71 -13.99
CA GLY A 85 8.58 3.22 -12.77
C GLY A 85 7.68 3.20 -11.52
N LEU A 86 6.58 2.43 -11.54
CA LEU A 86 5.76 2.21 -10.35
C LEU A 86 6.48 1.25 -9.40
N LEU A 87 6.73 1.70 -8.17
CA LEU A 87 7.38 0.90 -7.13
C LEU A 87 6.41 0.67 -5.97
N LEU A 88 6.04 -0.59 -5.72
CA LEU A 88 5.38 -1.03 -4.50
C LEU A 88 6.41 -1.74 -3.63
N ARG A 89 6.77 -1.15 -2.48
CA ARG A 89 7.81 -1.72 -1.61
C ARG A 89 7.54 -1.59 -0.11
N ASN A 90 7.92 -2.61 0.67
CA ASN A 90 7.80 -2.63 2.13
C ASN A 90 6.36 -2.46 2.64
N ASN A 91 5.35 -2.78 1.83
CA ASN A 91 3.95 -2.67 2.24
C ASN A 91 3.48 -3.93 2.98
N LEU A 92 2.44 -3.77 3.79
CA LEU A 92 1.70 -4.86 4.45
C LEU A 92 0.27 -4.87 3.90
N ILE A 93 -0.06 -5.84 3.06
CA ILE A 93 -1.30 -5.82 2.26
C ILE A 93 -2.09 -7.09 2.45
N ARG A 94 -3.13 -7.02 3.29
CA ARG A 94 -4.14 -8.07 3.36
C ARG A 94 -5.15 -7.85 2.24
N GLY A 95 -5.25 -8.81 1.33
CA GLY A 95 -6.01 -8.70 0.08
C GLY A 95 -5.14 -8.92 -1.15
N GLN A 96 -5.75 -8.95 -2.33
CA GLN A 96 -5.06 -9.18 -3.59
C GLN A 96 -4.50 -7.88 -4.18
N ILE A 97 -3.26 -7.96 -4.68
CA ILE A 97 -2.73 -6.99 -5.65
C ILE A 97 -3.06 -7.51 -7.04
N ARG A 98 -4.04 -6.89 -7.69
CA ARG A 98 -4.42 -7.20 -9.06
C ARG A 98 -3.63 -6.33 -10.02
N ASN A 99 -2.53 -6.87 -10.55
CA ASN A 99 -1.76 -6.20 -11.58
C ASN A 99 -2.25 -6.60 -12.98
N ARG A 100 -2.89 -5.66 -13.67
CA ARG A 100 -3.35 -5.77 -15.07
C ARG A 100 -2.59 -4.82 -16.00
N ALA A 101 -1.60 -4.10 -15.48
CA ALA A 101 -0.77 -3.24 -16.29
C ALA A 101 0.10 -4.08 -17.23
N ARG A 102 0.27 -3.58 -18.46
CA ARG A 102 1.22 -4.11 -19.45
C ARG A 102 2.61 -3.52 -19.27
N GLY A 103 2.69 -2.37 -18.60
CA GLY A 103 3.94 -1.73 -18.26
C GLY A 103 4.66 -2.31 -17.04
N GLN A 104 5.72 -1.64 -16.61
CA GLN A 104 6.57 -2.10 -15.52
C GLN A 104 6.09 -1.58 -14.17
N ALA A 105 5.68 -2.51 -13.30
CA ALA A 105 5.49 -2.29 -11.88
C ALA A 105 6.43 -3.21 -11.10
N VAL A 106 7.23 -2.63 -10.21
CA VAL A 106 8.13 -3.38 -9.31
C VAL A 106 7.42 -3.62 -8.00
N LEU A 107 7.15 -4.88 -7.69
CA LEU A 107 6.66 -5.33 -6.39
C LEU A 107 7.83 -6.00 -5.66
N ALA A 108 8.43 -5.32 -4.70
CA ALA A 108 9.59 -5.81 -3.95
C ALA A 108 9.30 -5.76 -2.46
N ASP A 109 9.74 -6.76 -1.69
CA ASP A 109 9.64 -6.75 -0.23
C ASP A 109 8.26 -6.30 0.27
N ASN A 110 7.16 -6.86 -0.27
CA ASN A 110 5.83 -6.64 0.29
C ASN A 110 5.36 -7.92 0.98
N LEU A 111 4.76 -7.80 2.15
CA LEU A 111 4.06 -8.90 2.79
C LEU A 111 2.59 -8.83 2.37
N THR A 112 2.09 -9.88 1.72
CA THR A 112 0.76 -9.88 1.10
C THR A 112 -0.01 -11.16 1.35
N GLY A 113 -1.34 -11.07 1.35
CA GLY A 113 -2.23 -12.23 1.27
C GLY A 113 -2.80 -12.71 2.61
N GLU A 114 -3.21 -13.98 2.65
CA GLU A 114 -3.99 -14.58 3.74
C GLU A 114 -3.20 -14.80 5.05
N CYS A 115 -1.86 -14.81 4.99
CA CYS A 115 -1.03 -14.95 6.18
C CYS A 115 -1.18 -13.77 7.16
N ILE A 116 -1.66 -12.62 6.67
CA ILE A 116 -1.91 -11.43 7.48
C ILE A 116 -3.26 -11.61 8.18
N ARG A 117 -3.20 -11.80 9.50
CA ARG A 117 -4.36 -12.14 10.32
C ARG A 117 -4.92 -10.93 11.08
N PRO A 118 -6.22 -10.88 11.39
CA PRO A 118 -6.83 -9.76 12.12
C PRO A 118 -6.11 -9.40 13.42
N GLU A 119 -5.66 -10.40 14.19
CA GLU A 119 -4.98 -10.23 15.48
C GLU A 119 -3.59 -9.57 15.39
N TRP A 120 -3.05 -9.42 14.17
CA TRP A 120 -1.85 -8.61 13.96
C TRP A 120 -2.09 -7.13 14.20
N PHE A 121 -3.35 -6.70 14.26
CA PHE A 121 -3.74 -5.31 14.38
C PHE A 121 -4.57 -5.09 15.66
N VAL A 122 -4.56 -3.86 16.16
CA VAL A 122 -5.32 -3.49 17.37
C VAL A 122 -6.83 -3.55 17.12
N ASP A 123 -7.31 -2.92 16.06
CA ASP A 123 -8.75 -2.90 15.70
C ASP A 123 -8.91 -2.44 14.23
N PRO A 124 -8.88 -3.36 13.25
CA PRO A 124 -8.96 -3.00 11.84
C PRO A 124 -10.19 -2.19 11.44
N PRO A 125 -11.43 -2.54 11.84
CA PRO A 125 -12.62 -1.79 11.43
C PRO A 125 -12.65 -0.32 11.84
N SER A 126 -11.95 0.08 12.91
CA SER A 126 -11.81 1.48 13.29
C SER A 126 -10.61 2.20 12.66
N GLY A 127 -9.85 1.51 11.80
CA GLY A 127 -8.62 2.02 11.19
C GLY A 127 -7.39 1.94 12.09
N LYS A 128 -7.48 1.31 13.27
CA LYS A 128 -6.34 1.11 14.18
C LYS A 128 -5.50 -0.09 13.74
N LEU A 129 -4.82 0.07 12.60
CA LEU A 129 -3.93 -0.94 12.00
C LEU A 129 -2.52 -0.94 12.62
N PHE A 130 -2.41 -0.64 13.91
CA PHE A 130 -1.15 -0.73 14.65
C PHE A 130 -0.79 -2.19 14.88
N LEU A 131 0.46 -2.56 14.58
CA LEU A 131 0.98 -3.91 14.77
C LEU A 131 0.97 -4.31 16.25
N THR A 132 0.42 -5.48 16.53
CA THR A 132 0.52 -6.16 17.82
C THR A 132 1.76 -7.08 17.85
N LYS A 133 2.08 -7.65 19.01
CA LYS A 133 3.12 -8.69 19.12
C LYS A 133 2.85 -9.96 18.29
N ALA A 134 1.61 -10.19 17.86
CA ALA A 134 1.26 -11.35 17.04
C ALA A 134 1.78 -11.22 15.60
N ALA A 135 2.11 -10.00 15.15
CA ALA A 135 2.58 -9.72 13.80
C ALA A 135 4.07 -10.04 13.59
N GLY A 136 4.58 -11.15 14.14
CA GLY A 136 6.02 -11.47 14.12
C GLY A 136 6.60 -11.67 12.71
N GLU A 137 5.76 -11.95 11.71
CA GLU A 137 6.17 -11.99 10.30
C GLU A 137 6.22 -10.60 9.65
N ALA A 138 5.61 -9.59 10.27
CA ALA A 138 5.68 -8.20 9.81
C ALA A 138 6.81 -7.39 10.46
N ILE A 139 7.24 -7.79 11.66
CA ILE A 139 8.17 -7.04 12.52
C ILE A 139 9.63 -7.33 12.17
N ASP A 140 10.47 -6.30 12.08
CA ASP A 140 11.92 -6.35 11.85
C ASP A 140 12.32 -7.20 10.61
N ARG A 141 11.68 -6.98 9.47
CA ARG A 141 11.87 -7.84 8.27
C ARG A 141 12.47 -7.19 7.06
N VAL A 142 12.38 -5.86 6.92
CA VAL A 142 12.75 -5.19 5.67
C VAL A 142 13.77 -4.09 5.88
N GLN A 143 14.56 -3.82 4.84
CA GLN A 143 15.49 -2.69 4.87
C GLN A 143 14.70 -1.37 4.91
N PRO A 144 15.06 -0.41 5.79
CA PRO A 144 14.41 0.89 5.82
C PRO A 144 14.66 1.64 4.51
N LEU A 145 13.65 2.38 4.05
CA LEU A 145 13.75 3.20 2.84
C LEU A 145 14.06 4.66 3.21
N PRO A 146 15.08 5.31 2.60
CA PRO A 146 15.34 6.73 2.81
C PRO A 146 14.13 7.63 2.50
N GLU A 147 13.25 7.19 1.59
CA GLU A 147 12.03 7.88 1.23
C GLU A 147 10.87 7.64 2.22
N ALA A 148 11.05 6.86 3.28
CA ALA A 148 10.08 6.67 4.35
C ALA A 148 10.79 6.50 5.71
N PRO A 149 11.55 7.51 6.18
CA PRO A 149 12.41 7.38 7.36
C PRO A 149 11.62 7.37 8.68
N ARG A 150 10.33 7.65 8.61
CA ARG A 150 9.42 7.71 9.76
C ARG A 150 8.14 6.95 9.44
N ASP A 151 7.53 6.34 10.46
CA ASP A 151 6.28 5.60 10.36
C ASP A 151 5.04 6.53 10.41
N ILE A 152 3.85 5.94 10.54
CA ILE A 152 2.58 6.66 10.62
C ILE A 152 2.45 7.58 11.84
N LEU A 153 3.14 7.26 12.94
CA LEU A 153 3.17 8.05 14.17
C LEU A 153 4.31 9.09 14.17
N GLY A 154 5.14 9.11 13.11
CA GLY A 154 6.32 9.98 13.02
C GLY A 154 7.55 9.43 13.75
N HIS A 155 7.49 8.20 14.24
CA HIS A 155 8.62 7.49 14.83
C HIS A 155 9.65 7.14 13.78
N ARG A 156 10.94 7.24 14.11
CA ARG A 156 12.01 6.82 13.20
C ARG A 156 11.95 5.32 12.92
N ARG A 157 12.30 4.95 11.69
CA ARG A 157 12.59 3.57 11.28
C ARG A 157 14.11 3.37 11.11
N PRO A 158 14.65 2.18 11.38
CA PRO A 158 14.01 1.10 12.12
C PRO A 158 13.99 1.40 13.63
N ALA A 159 13.07 0.78 14.37
CA ALA A 159 13.12 0.73 15.84
C ALA A 159 14.02 -0.41 16.33
N GLY A 160 14.00 -1.56 15.63
CA GLY A 160 14.89 -2.68 15.85
C GLY A 160 16.02 -2.77 14.80
N PRO A 161 16.55 -3.97 14.52
CA PRO A 161 17.62 -4.16 13.53
C PRO A 161 17.19 -3.89 12.09
N LEU A 162 15.91 -4.06 11.77
CA LEU A 162 15.30 -3.85 10.46
C LEU A 162 13.98 -3.10 10.62
N ALA A 163 13.41 -2.58 9.54
CA ALA A 163 12.10 -1.93 9.60
C ALA A 163 10.97 -2.98 9.53
N ASP A 164 9.81 -2.58 10.03
CA ASP A 164 8.58 -3.35 9.90
C ASP A 164 7.95 -3.18 8.52
N PHE A 165 7.29 -4.22 8.03
CA PHE A 165 6.38 -4.09 6.89
C PHE A 165 5.21 -3.16 7.24
N GLY A 166 4.74 -2.41 6.23
CA GLY A 166 3.58 -1.54 6.36
C GLY A 166 3.89 -0.23 7.07
N ALA A 167 2.85 0.46 7.53
CA ALA A 167 2.90 1.86 7.93
C ALA A 167 3.25 2.13 9.40
N HIS A 168 3.21 1.13 10.27
CA HIS A 168 3.59 1.27 11.67
C HIS A 168 4.92 0.58 11.94
N GLU A 169 5.78 1.26 12.69
CA GLU A 169 7.01 0.68 13.24
C GLU A 169 6.76 0.34 14.70
N ARG A 170 6.73 -0.96 15.00
CA ARG A 170 6.48 -1.46 16.33
C ARG A 170 7.71 -1.25 17.22
N ARG A 171 7.44 -0.98 18.50
CA ARG A 171 8.42 -0.82 19.58
C ARG A 171 8.13 -1.79 20.71
#